data_AF-A0A1V4JTD3-F1
#
_entry.id   AF-A0A1V4JTD3-F1
#
_cell.length_a   1.000
_cell.length_b   1.000
_cell.length_c   1.000
_cell.angle_alpha   90.00
_cell.angle_beta   90.00
_cell.angle_gamma   90.00
#
_symmetry.space_group_name_H-M   'P 1'
#
loop_
_entity.id
_entity.type
_entity.pdbx_description
1 polymer ?
#
loop_
_entity_poly.entity_id
_entity_poly.type
_entity_poly.pdbx_seq_one_letter_code
_entity_poly.pdbx_strand_id
1 'polypeptide(L)'
;MFSWMRKNPKKSPETVQTVTEGLKNLYKKKLLPVEEFYRFHDFHSPALEDADFDNKPMILVMGQYSTGKTSFIRYLLEQEIPGSRIGPEPTTDSFVAIMHGDSEGVTPGNALIVDPQKPFRQLHPFGNGFLKR
;
A
#
# COMPACT_ATOMS: atom_id res chain seq x y z
N MET A 1 4.51 31.46 49.97
CA MET A 1 5.17 31.53 48.64
C MET A 1 4.49 30.53 47.72
N PHE A 2 3.54 30.97 46.91
CA PHE A 2 2.88 30.12 45.92
C PHE A 2 3.55 30.33 44.55
N SER A 3 4.31 29.34 44.08
CA SER A 3 4.80 29.28 42.70
C SER A 3 3.90 28.30 41.94
N TRP A 4 2.76 28.81 41.48
CA TRP A 4 1.87 28.07 40.58
C TRP A 4 1.62 28.89 39.31
N MET A 5 2.67 29.02 38.51
CA MET A 5 2.53 29.41 37.11
C MET A 5 3.67 28.79 36.30
N ARG A 6 3.63 27.46 36.14
CA ARG A 6 4.36 26.82 35.05
C ARG A 6 3.70 27.29 33.74
N LYS A 7 4.32 28.28 33.09
CA LYS A 7 4.05 28.63 31.69
C LYS A 7 4.08 27.32 30.89
N ASN A 8 2.93 26.91 30.35
CA ASN A 8 2.93 25.95 29.25
C ASN A 8 3.77 26.59 28.13
N PRO A 9 4.91 26.00 27.71
CA PRO A 9 5.61 26.50 26.54
C PRO A 9 4.62 26.42 25.38
N LYS A 10 4.36 27.56 24.73
CA LYS A 10 3.62 27.59 23.47
C LYS A 10 4.35 26.63 22.53
N LYS A 11 3.75 25.47 22.21
CA LYS A 11 4.28 24.58 21.19
C LYS A 11 4.42 25.42 19.93
N SER A 12 5.65 25.61 19.47
CA SER A 12 5.90 26.15 18.14
C SER A 12 5.11 25.32 17.14
N PRO A 13 4.50 25.92 16.10
CA PRO A 13 3.84 25.15 15.07
C PRO A 13 4.83 24.10 14.54
N GLU A 14 4.46 22.82 14.61
CA GLU A 14 5.27 21.75 14.01
C GLU A 14 5.36 22.06 12.52
N THR A 15 6.54 22.48 12.05
CA THR A 15 6.82 22.69 10.64
C THR A 15 6.85 21.32 9.97
N VAL A 16 5.73 20.93 9.39
CA VAL A 16 5.62 19.75 8.54
C VAL A 16 6.26 20.08 7.19
N GLN A 17 7.17 19.23 6.68
CA GLN A 17 7.85 19.50 5.42
C GLN A 17 6.96 19.18 4.21
N THR A 18 6.09 18.16 4.31
CA THR A 18 5.13 17.77 3.25
C THR A 18 3.78 17.32 3.80
N VAL A 19 2.71 17.45 3.01
CA VAL A 19 1.36 17.01 3.43
C VAL A 19 1.34 15.54 3.86
N THR A 20 2.03 14.67 3.11
CA THR A 20 2.16 13.24 3.42
C THR A 20 2.79 13.00 4.79
N GLU A 21 3.89 13.69 5.10
CA GLU A 21 4.55 13.61 6.40
C GLU A 21 3.63 14.10 7.52
N GLY A 22 2.85 15.16 7.27
CA GLY A 22 1.86 15.67 8.21
C GLY A 22 0.77 14.65 8.53
N LEU A 23 0.22 13.99 7.51
CA LEU A 23 -0.79 12.94 7.68
C LEU A 23 -0.24 11.72 8.42
N LYS A 24 0.98 11.28 8.06
CA LYS A 24 1.70 10.20 8.72
C LYS A 24 1.92 10.49 10.20
N ASN A 25 2.38 11.70 10.52
CA ASN A 25 2.57 12.15 11.90
C ASN A 25 1.26 12.26 12.67
N LEU A 26 0.20 12.75 12.03
CA LEU A 26 -1.13 12.85 12.65
C LEU A 26 -1.70 11.46 12.96
N TYR A 27 -1.61 10.52 12.02
CA TYR A 27 -2.03 9.13 12.19
C TYR A 27 -1.34 8.51 13.41
N LYS A 28 0.00 8.51 13.42
CA LYS A 28 0.81 7.91 14.50
C LYS A 28 0.57 8.55 15.87
N LYS A 29 0.40 9.88 15.92
CA LYS A 29 0.24 10.61 17.20
C LYS A 29 -1.18 10.60 17.74
N LYS A 30 -2.21 10.47 16.88
CA LYS A 30 -3.61 10.71 17.27
C LYS A 30 -4.54 9.54 17.01
N LEU A 31 -4.39 8.83 15.90
CA LEU A 31 -5.33 7.78 15.51
C LEU A 31 -4.86 6.39 15.98
N LEU A 32 -3.60 6.04 15.69
CA LEU A 32 -3.02 4.75 16.06
C LEU A 32 -3.20 4.39 17.55
N PRO A 33 -2.97 5.30 18.53
CA PRO A 33 -3.19 4.95 19.93
C PRO A 33 -4.64 4.58 20.27
N VAL A 34 -5.61 5.15 19.54
CA VAL A 34 -7.04 4.85 19.73
C VAL A 34 -7.39 3.53 19.06
N GLU A 35 -6.85 3.27 17.86
CA GLU A 35 -7.01 1.99 17.16
C GLU A 35 -6.48 0.82 18.00
N GLU A 36 -5.29 0.98 18.58
CA GLU A 36 -4.68 -0.02 19.47
C GLU A 36 -5.49 -0.22 20.77
N PHE A 37 -5.92 0.88 21.41
CA PHE A 37 -6.67 0.81 22.67
C PHE A 37 -7.98 0.02 22.54
N TYR A 38 -8.69 0.19 21.42
CA TYR A 38 -9.95 -0.52 21.14
C TYR A 38 -9.77 -1.79 20.30
N ARG A 39 -8.53 -2.22 20.04
CA ARG A 39 -8.21 -3.38 19.20
C ARG A 39 -8.88 -3.35 17.82
N PHE A 40 -8.96 -2.16 17.22
CA PHE A 40 -9.62 -1.93 15.92
C PHE A 40 -9.11 -2.87 14.82
N HIS A 41 -7.81 -3.20 14.85
CA HIS A 41 -7.14 -4.04 13.86
C HIS A 41 -7.62 -5.50 13.84
N ASP A 42 -8.24 -5.95 14.91
CA ASP A 42 -8.81 -7.30 14.97
C ASP A 42 -10.18 -7.40 14.26
N PHE A 43 -10.80 -6.25 13.95
CA PHE A 43 -12.15 -6.18 13.40
C PHE A 43 -12.24 -5.61 12.00
N HIS A 44 -11.42 -4.60 11.69
CA HIS A 44 -11.61 -3.79 10.47
C HIS A 44 -10.41 -3.83 9.54
N SER A 45 -9.31 -3.18 9.92
CA SER A 45 -8.11 -3.10 9.08
C SER A 45 -6.84 -3.06 9.92
N PRO A 46 -5.72 -3.61 9.42
CA PRO A 46 -4.41 -3.47 10.07
C PRO A 46 -3.99 -2.01 10.26
N ALA A 47 -3.00 -1.79 11.13
CA ALA A 47 -2.37 -0.49 11.29
C ALA A 47 -1.68 -0.06 9.99
N LEU A 48 -1.75 1.23 9.66
CA LEU A 48 -1.08 1.76 8.49
C LEU A 48 0.43 1.79 8.72
N GLU A 49 1.17 1.28 7.74
CA GLU A 49 2.63 1.32 7.69
C GLU A 49 3.12 2.55 6.93
N ASP A 50 4.41 2.84 7.05
CA ASP A 50 5.05 3.95 6.35
C ASP A 50 4.85 3.86 4.83
N ALA A 51 4.90 2.65 4.28
CA ALA A 51 4.64 2.40 2.88
C ALA A 51 3.26 2.94 2.45
N ASP A 52 2.21 2.80 3.27
CA ASP A 52 0.85 3.24 2.91
C ASP A 52 0.75 4.76 2.66
N PHE A 53 1.67 5.54 3.23
CA PHE A 53 1.78 6.98 3.00
C PHE A 53 2.74 7.32 1.85
N ASP A 54 3.83 6.57 1.74
CA ASP A 54 4.95 6.88 0.84
C ASP A 54 4.77 6.25 -0.57
N ASN A 55 3.72 5.45 -0.76
CA ASN A 55 3.45 4.74 -2.01
C ASN A 55 2.97 5.63 -3.15
N LYS A 56 3.32 5.21 -4.37
CA LYS A 56 2.79 5.82 -5.59
C LYS A 56 1.29 5.50 -5.73
N PRO A 57 0.49 6.40 -6.33
CA PRO A 57 -0.91 6.12 -6.63
C PRO A 57 -1.07 4.82 -7.42
N MET A 58 -2.08 4.02 -7.06
CA MET A 58 -2.37 2.74 -7.68
C MET A 58 -3.68 2.80 -8.47
N ILE A 59 -3.71 2.12 -9.62
CA ILE A 59 -4.90 1.95 -10.46
C ILE A 59 -5.26 0.47 -10.45
N LEU A 60 -6.50 0.15 -10.08
CA LEU A 60 -7.02 -1.21 -10.07
C LEU A 60 -7.87 -1.44 -11.32
N VAL A 61 -7.43 -2.33 -12.20
CA VAL A 61 -8.14 -2.69 -13.43
C VAL A 61 -8.92 -3.99 -13.21
N MET A 62 -10.25 -3.91 -13.22
CA MET A 62 -11.16 -5.03 -13.01
C MET A 62 -12.14 -5.20 -14.17
N GLY A 63 -12.59 -6.43 -14.39
CA GLY A 63 -13.50 -6.78 -15.49
C GLY A 63 -13.54 -8.29 -15.76
N GLN A 64 -14.57 -8.75 -16.46
CA GLN A 64 -14.75 -10.17 -16.80
C GLN A 64 -13.61 -10.72 -17.68
N TYR A 65 -13.60 -12.04 -17.90
CA TYR A 65 -12.65 -12.68 -18.79
C TYR A 65 -12.69 -12.07 -20.19
N SER A 66 -11.53 -11.93 -20.81
CA SER A 66 -11.38 -11.48 -22.20
C SER A 66 -11.94 -10.07 -22.52
N THR A 67 -12.19 -9.22 -21.53
CA THR A 67 -12.59 -7.81 -21.73
C THR A 67 -11.43 -6.86 -22.06
N GLY A 68 -10.24 -7.38 -22.36
CA GLY A 68 -9.09 -6.57 -22.78
C GLY A 68 -8.31 -5.87 -21.66
N LYS A 69 -8.41 -6.31 -20.39
CA LYS A 69 -7.68 -5.70 -19.26
C LYS A 69 -6.16 -5.63 -19.48
N THR A 70 -5.55 -6.75 -19.86
CA THR A 70 -4.12 -6.84 -20.14
C THR A 70 -3.75 -5.99 -21.35
N SER A 71 -4.58 -6.00 -22.39
CA SER A 71 -4.41 -5.16 -23.58
C SER A 71 -4.51 -3.67 -23.26
N PHE A 72 -5.40 -3.27 -22.35
CA PHE A 72 -5.55 -1.89 -21.89
C PHE A 72 -4.29 -1.40 -21.18
N ILE A 73 -3.73 -2.21 -20.27
CA ILE A 73 -2.48 -1.84 -19.57
C ILE A 73 -1.32 -1.77 -20.57
N ARG A 74 -1.18 -2.77 -21.45
CA ARG A 74 -0.19 -2.76 -22.52
C ARG A 74 -0.31 -1.52 -23.40
N TYR A 75 -1.55 -1.11 -23.74
CA TYR A 75 -1.80 0.09 -24.52
C TYR A 75 -1.32 1.36 -23.82
N LEU A 76 -1.54 1.47 -22.50
CA LEU A 76 -1.06 2.61 -21.71
C LEU A 76 0.48 2.64 -21.55
N LEU A 77 1.11 1.48 -21.46
CA LEU A 77 2.56 1.37 -21.27
C LEU A 77 3.35 1.38 -22.58
N GLU A 78 2.69 1.14 -23.71
CA GLU A 78 3.32 0.91 -25.02
C GLU A 78 4.43 -0.18 -25.00
N GLN A 79 4.36 -1.09 -24.02
CA GLN A 79 5.35 -2.14 -23.76
C GLN A 79 4.66 -3.44 -23.35
N GLU A 80 5.29 -4.58 -23.67
CA GLU A 80 4.84 -5.89 -23.20
C GLU A 80 5.03 -6.03 -21.69
N ILE A 81 4.08 -6.67 -21.01
CA ILE A 81 4.16 -6.90 -19.57
C ILE A 81 4.87 -8.26 -19.33
N PRO A 82 6.00 -8.30 -18.61
CA PRO A 82 6.69 -9.54 -18.30
C PRO A 82 5.76 -10.56 -17.62
N GLY A 83 5.80 -11.81 -18.10
CA GLY A 83 4.96 -12.89 -17.58
C GLY A 83 3.49 -12.84 -18.01
N SER A 84 3.04 -11.79 -18.70
CA SER A 84 1.69 -11.76 -19.25
C SER A 84 1.59 -12.61 -20.51
N ARG A 85 0.52 -13.41 -20.62
CA ARG A 85 0.10 -14.06 -21.86
C ARG A 85 -1.24 -13.49 -22.27
N ILE A 86 -1.31 -12.86 -23.44
CA ILE A 86 -2.58 -12.44 -24.04
C ILE A 86 -3.04 -13.57 -24.97
N GLY A 87 -4.14 -14.23 -24.62
CA GLY A 87 -4.72 -15.31 -25.41
C GLY A 87 -6.25 -15.32 -25.31
N PRO A 88 -6.95 -16.02 -26.22
CA PRO A 88 -8.41 -16.11 -26.22
C PRO A 88 -8.98 -16.94 -25.05
N GLU A 89 -8.16 -17.80 -24.44
CA GLU A 89 -8.47 -18.58 -23.25
C GLU A 89 -8.29 -17.73 -21.96
N PRO A 90 -8.83 -18.13 -20.79
CA PRO A 90 -8.56 -17.44 -19.53
C PRO A 90 -7.06 -17.49 -19.20
N THR A 91 -6.31 -16.43 -19.50
CA THR A 91 -4.85 -16.42 -19.38
C THR A 91 -4.30 -15.74 -18.13
N THR A 92 -5.13 -15.07 -17.33
CA THR A 92 -4.73 -14.46 -16.05
C THR A 92 -5.69 -14.88 -14.95
N ASP A 93 -5.30 -15.86 -14.14
CA ASP A 93 -6.04 -16.37 -12.98
C ASP A 93 -5.52 -15.81 -11.65
N SER A 94 -4.71 -14.74 -11.72
CA SER A 94 -3.92 -14.20 -10.63
C SER A 94 -4.00 -12.67 -10.53
N PHE A 95 -3.64 -12.15 -9.35
CA PHE A 95 -3.45 -10.72 -9.15
C PHE A 95 -2.03 -10.33 -9.56
N VAL A 96 -1.90 -9.38 -10.49
CA VAL A 96 -0.61 -8.89 -10.97
C VAL A 96 -0.44 -7.42 -10.60
N ALA A 97 0.57 -7.12 -9.78
CA ALA A 97 0.98 -5.76 -9.48
C ALA A 97 2.08 -5.34 -10.45
N ILE A 98 1.75 -4.44 -11.39
CA ILE A 98 2.72 -3.89 -12.34
C ILE A 98 3.32 -2.63 -11.73
N MET A 99 4.64 -2.62 -11.56
CA MET A 99 5.37 -1.55 -10.89
C MET A 99 6.66 -1.23 -11.64
N HIS A 100 7.16 -0.01 -11.44
CA HIS A 100 8.50 0.36 -11.88
C HIS A 100 9.56 -0.50 -11.19
N GLY A 101 10.55 -0.96 -11.95
CA GLY A 101 11.80 -1.57 -11.47
C GLY A 101 12.96 -1.15 -12.37
N ASP A 102 14.18 -1.16 -11.83
CA ASP A 102 15.39 -0.76 -12.58
C ASP A 102 15.75 -1.76 -13.70
N SER A 103 15.23 -2.98 -13.61
CA SER A 103 15.36 -4.02 -14.62
C SER A 103 14.02 -4.75 -14.78
N GLU A 104 13.80 -5.32 -15.97
CA GLU A 104 12.64 -6.16 -16.22
C GLU A 104 12.72 -7.45 -15.41
N GLY A 105 11.65 -7.76 -14.68
CA GLY A 105 11.60 -8.95 -13.86
C GLY A 105 10.23 -9.18 -13.23
N VAL A 106 10.06 -10.38 -12.67
CA VAL A 106 8.84 -10.78 -11.96
C VAL A 106 9.20 -11.15 -10.54
N THR A 107 8.54 -10.52 -9.56
CA THR A 107 8.69 -10.84 -8.14
C THR A 107 7.51 -11.69 -7.67
N PRO A 108 7.72 -12.92 -7.16
CA PRO A 108 6.63 -13.74 -6.62
C PRO A 108 5.92 -13.07 -5.44
N GLY A 109 4.62 -13.33 -5.29
CA GLY A 109 3.80 -12.73 -4.21
C GLY A 109 4.39 -12.94 -2.81
N ASN A 110 4.90 -14.13 -2.52
CA ASN A 110 5.56 -14.43 -1.24
C ASN A 110 6.78 -13.55 -0.95
N ALA A 111 7.54 -13.17 -1.98
CA ALA A 111 8.68 -12.26 -1.84
C ALA A 111 8.22 -10.79 -1.78
N LEU A 112 7.14 -10.45 -2.47
CA LEU A 112 6.59 -9.10 -2.50
C LEU A 112 6.05 -8.65 -1.13
N ILE A 113 5.39 -9.55 -0.39
CA ILE A 113 4.76 -9.21 0.90
C ILE A 113 5.75 -9.10 2.07
N VAL A 114 7.03 -9.44 1.88
CA VAL A 114 8.06 -9.28 2.90
C VAL A 114 8.85 -7.98 2.74
N ASP A 115 8.67 -7.28 1.62
CA ASP A 115 9.31 -5.99 1.36
C ASP A 115 8.61 -4.85 2.14
N PRO A 116 9.27 -4.22 3.13
CA PRO A 116 8.69 -3.12 3.91
C PRO A 116 8.49 -1.83 3.11
N GLN A 117 9.08 -1.71 1.92
CA GLN A 117 8.89 -0.54 1.06
C GLN A 117 7.69 -0.66 0.13
N LYS A 118 6.94 -1.78 0.18
CA LYS A 118 5.83 -2.07 -0.72
C LYS A 118 4.49 -2.11 0.03
N PRO A 119 3.37 -1.66 -0.56
CA PRO A 119 2.04 -1.62 0.06
C PRO A 119 1.39 -3.00 0.31
N PHE A 120 2.12 -4.10 0.13
CA PHE A 120 1.47 -5.41 -0.05
C PHE A 120 1.58 -6.32 1.18
N ARG A 121 2.25 -5.89 2.26
CA ARG A 121 2.39 -6.70 3.48
C ARG A 121 1.04 -7.10 4.08
N GLN A 122 0.06 -6.22 3.97
CA GLN A 122 -1.31 -6.47 4.42
C GLN A 122 -2.04 -7.57 3.62
N LEU A 123 -1.45 -8.09 2.54
CA LEU A 123 -1.98 -9.26 1.82
C LEU A 123 -1.57 -10.60 2.44
N HIS A 124 -0.64 -10.60 3.41
CA HIS A 124 -0.20 -11.80 4.13
C HIS A 124 -1.36 -12.66 4.70
N PRO A 125 -2.43 -12.07 5.31
CA PRO A 125 -3.54 -12.85 5.87
C PRO A 125 -4.32 -13.69 4.86
N PHE A 126 -4.31 -13.37 3.56
CA PHE A 126 -4.94 -14.21 2.53
C PHE A 126 -4.21 -15.54 2.30
N GLY A 127 -2.97 -15.64 2.79
CA GLY A 127 -2.20 -16.88 2.83
C GLY A 127 -1.65 -17.36 1.49
N ASN A 128 -0.95 -18.49 1.54
CA ASN A 128 -0.21 -19.04 0.40
C ASN A 128 -1.07 -19.35 -0.83
N GLY A 129 -2.36 -19.61 -0.66
CA GLY A 129 -3.27 -19.89 -1.78
C GLY A 129 -3.48 -18.66 -2.67
N PHE A 130 -3.56 -17.47 -2.08
CA PHE A 130 -3.65 -16.21 -2.79
C PHE A 130 -2.29 -15.79 -3.36
N LEU A 131 -1.21 -15.93 -2.58
CA LEU A 131 0.13 -15.41 -2.94
C LEU A 131 0.86 -16.23 -4.02
N LYS A 132 0.41 -17.46 -4.28
CA LYS A 132 0.97 -18.35 -5.31
C LYS A 132 0.16 -18.40 -6.61
N ARG A 133 -1.08 -17.91 -6.58
CA ARG A 133 -1.92 -17.81 -7.77
C ARG A 133 -1.53 -16.54 -8.49
#